data_AF-A0A2V7T353-F1
#
_entry.id   AF-A0A2V7T353-F1
#
_cell.length_a   1.000
_cell.length_b   1.000
_cell.length_c   1.000
_cell.angle_alpha   90.00
_cell.angle_beta   90.00
_cell.angle_gamma   90.00
#
_symmetry.space_group_name_H-M   'P 1'
#
loop_
_entity.id
_entity.type
_entity.pdbx_description
1 polymer ?
#
loop_
_entity_poly.entity_id
_entity_poly.type
_entity_poly.pdbx_seq_one_letter_code
_entity_poly.pdbx_strand_id
1 'polypeptide(L)'
;MRTTASYELFPDAPSERAIARARYLAREGRVADAEKAYRDVLAEHPDLKLGWAECFELLRGQGRSDDALRLAEAARAQFGDSAFSLALKGAALIELERYREALGTLEQAVEFDPDLALVWHELGYAA
;
A
#
# COMPACT_ATOMS: atom_id res chain seq x y z
N MET A 1 -25.90 -10.86 18.91
CA MET A 1 -24.85 -10.73 19.95
C MET A 1 -23.69 -10.00 19.33
N ARG A 2 -23.43 -8.75 19.77
CA ARG A 2 -22.24 -7.99 19.39
C ARG A 2 -21.13 -8.40 20.35
N THR A 3 -20.21 -9.24 19.90
CA THR A 3 -19.09 -9.70 20.73
C THR A 3 -17.99 -8.65 20.67
N THR A 4 -17.76 -8.03 21.81
CA THR A 4 -16.59 -7.22 22.14
C THR A 4 -15.34 -8.10 22.18
N ALA A 5 -14.75 -8.36 21.02
CA ALA A 5 -13.34 -8.72 20.89
C ALA A 5 -12.68 -7.55 20.13
N SER A 6 -12.57 -6.36 20.72
CA SER A 6 -11.58 -6.01 21.75
C SER A 6 -10.18 -6.44 21.30
N TYR A 7 -9.55 -5.61 20.47
CA TYR A 7 -8.10 -5.35 20.48
C TYR A 7 -7.24 -6.53 20.96
N GLU A 8 -7.06 -7.54 20.11
CA GLU A 8 -5.94 -8.46 20.30
C GLU A 8 -4.67 -7.73 19.89
N LEU A 9 -3.99 -7.18 20.91
CA LEU A 9 -2.64 -6.63 20.88
C LEU A 9 -1.56 -7.73 20.65
N PHE A 10 -1.94 -8.88 20.11
CA PHE A 10 -1.07 -9.99 19.74
C PHE A 10 -1.36 -10.38 18.28
N PRO A 11 -0.42 -10.14 17.35
CA PRO A 11 -0.58 -10.48 15.94
C PRO A 11 -0.52 -12.00 15.77
N ASP A 12 -1.67 -12.67 15.86
CA ASP A 12 -1.72 -14.12 15.80
C ASP A 12 -1.66 -14.66 14.37
N ALA A 13 -1.94 -13.83 13.36
CA ALA A 13 -1.67 -14.19 11.96
C ALA A 13 -0.15 -14.17 11.68
N PRO A 14 0.44 -15.26 11.15
CA PRO A 14 1.85 -15.30 10.74
C PRO A 14 2.25 -14.12 9.86
N SER A 15 1.31 -13.68 9.03
CA SER A 15 1.45 -12.56 8.10
C SER A 15 1.54 -11.19 8.79
N GLU A 16 0.83 -10.99 9.90
CA GLU A 16 0.93 -9.77 10.72
C GLU A 16 2.24 -9.71 11.50
N ARG A 17 2.75 -10.85 11.97
CA ARG A 17 4.09 -10.92 12.59
C ARG A 17 5.19 -10.61 11.58
N ALA A 18 5.06 -11.12 10.36
CA ALA A 18 6.01 -10.86 9.29
C ALA A 18 6.02 -9.35 8.93
N ILE A 19 4.85 -8.70 8.85
CA ILE A 19 4.75 -7.24 8.70
C ILE A 19 5.36 -6.50 9.90
N ALA A 20 5.13 -6.97 11.13
CA ALA A 20 5.64 -6.31 12.33
C ALA A 20 7.18 -6.21 12.31
N ARG A 21 7.87 -7.24 11.81
CA ARG A 21 9.32 -7.21 11.60
C ARG A 21 9.73 -6.16 10.57
N ALA A 22 9.05 -6.10 9.43
CA ALA A 22 9.36 -5.12 8.38
C ALA A 22 9.15 -3.68 8.88
N ARG A 23 8.06 -3.42 9.60
CA ARG A 23 7.77 -2.13 10.25
C ARG A 23 8.82 -1.74 11.28
N TYR A 24 9.26 -2.70 12.09
CA TYR A 24 10.33 -2.45 13.07
C TYR A 24 11.62 -2.00 12.37
N LEU A 25 12.03 -2.71 11.31
CA LEU A 25 13.22 -2.35 10.53
C LEU A 25 13.08 -0.98 9.85
N ALA A 26 11.90 -0.64 9.35
CA ALA A 26 11.61 0.67 8.77
C ALA A 26 11.76 1.80 9.81
N ARG A 27 11.23 1.60 11.02
CA ARG A 27 11.34 2.57 12.13
C ARG A 27 12.77 2.79 12.59
N GLU A 28 13.59 1.75 12.57
CA GLU A 28 15.02 1.82 12.90
C GLU A 28 15.87 2.47 11.80
N GLY A 29 15.27 2.92 10.69
CA GLY A 29 15.98 3.50 9.55
C GLY A 29 16.78 2.47 8.74
N ARG A 30 16.59 1.17 9.01
CA ARG A 30 17.20 0.07 8.25
C ARG A 30 16.39 -0.20 6.99
N VAL A 31 16.33 0.80 6.12
CA VAL A 31 15.43 0.87 4.97
C VAL A 31 15.61 -0.32 4.02
N ALA A 32 16.85 -0.71 3.71
CA ALA A 32 17.11 -1.85 2.82
C ALA A 32 16.63 -3.19 3.40
N ASP A 33 16.81 -3.39 4.71
CA ASP A 33 16.34 -4.59 5.40
C ASP A 33 14.81 -4.59 5.51
N ALA A 34 14.19 -3.42 5.71
CA ALA A 34 12.75 -3.25 5.74
C ALA A 34 12.12 -3.59 4.39
N GLU A 35 12.69 -3.09 3.29
CA GLU A 35 12.21 -3.40 1.94
C GLU A 35 12.31 -4.90 1.65
N LYS A 36 13.42 -5.54 2.03
CA LYS A 36 13.56 -7.00 1.90
C LYS A 36 12.50 -7.72 2.71
N ALA A 37 12.29 -7.34 3.97
CA ALA A 37 11.29 -7.96 4.84
C ALA A 37 9.87 -7.77 4.29
N TYR A 38 9.54 -6.61 3.72
CA TYR A 38 8.26 -6.41 3.04
C TYR A 38 8.13 -7.28 1.80
N ARG A 39 9.18 -7.44 0.97
CA ARG A 39 9.13 -8.36 -0.16
C ARG A 39 8.92 -9.81 0.27
N ASP A 40 9.55 -10.24 1.36
CA ASP A 40 9.34 -11.56 1.93
C ASP A 40 7.86 -11.73 2.34
N VAL A 41 7.25 -10.72 3.00
CA VAL A 41 5.81 -10.70 3.32
C VAL A 41 4.96 -10.83 2.06
N LEU A 42 5.27 -10.09 1.00
CA LEU A 42 4.50 -10.13 -0.25
C LEU A 42 4.63 -11.48 -0.97
N ALA A 43 5.76 -12.18 -0.81
CA ALA A 43 5.95 -13.51 -1.37
C ALA A 43 5.20 -14.60 -0.58
N GLU A 44 5.20 -14.50 0.75
CA GLU A 44 4.53 -15.47 1.63
C GLU A 44 3.01 -15.24 1.72
N HIS A 45 2.60 -13.97 1.64
CA HIS A 45 1.22 -13.51 1.82
C HIS A 45 0.85 -12.47 0.76
N PRO A 46 0.78 -12.86 -0.53
CA PRO A 46 0.50 -11.94 -1.61
C PRO A 46 -0.89 -11.29 -1.50
N ASP A 47 -1.84 -11.91 -0.79
CA ASP A 47 -3.18 -11.38 -0.61
C ASP A 47 -3.28 -10.30 0.48
N LEU A 48 -2.22 -10.10 1.27
CA LEU A 48 -2.21 -9.16 2.37
C LEU A 48 -2.00 -7.72 1.88
N LYS A 49 -3.10 -7.03 1.55
CA LYS A 49 -3.08 -5.62 1.10
C LYS A 49 -2.27 -4.69 2.01
N LEU A 50 -2.28 -4.94 3.32
CA LEU A 50 -1.49 -4.16 4.27
C LEU A 50 0.02 -4.21 3.97
N GLY A 51 0.55 -5.37 3.56
CA GLY A 51 1.96 -5.51 3.20
C GLY A 51 2.32 -4.70 1.96
N TRP A 52 1.41 -4.64 0.98
CA TRP A 52 1.58 -3.83 -0.23
C TRP A 52 1.58 -2.34 0.09
N ALA A 53 0.62 -1.88 0.89
CA ALA A 53 0.53 -0.47 1.29
C ALA A 53 1.76 -0.02 2.06
N GLU A 54 2.23 -0.80 3.04
CA GLU A 54 3.39 -0.41 3.85
C GLU A 54 4.71 -0.47 3.07
N CYS A 55 4.85 -1.43 2.15
CA CYS A 55 5.98 -1.47 1.23
C CYS A 55 5.98 -0.26 0.29
N PHE A 56 4.80 0.13 -0.20
CA PHE A 56 4.61 1.29 -1.05
C PHE A 56 4.97 2.59 -0.33
N GLU A 57 4.48 2.80 0.89
CA GLU A 57 4.84 3.95 1.73
C GLU A 57 6.34 4.00 2.03
N LEU A 58 7.00 2.85 2.24
CA LEU A 58 8.45 2.79 2.40
C LEU A 58 9.20 3.27 1.13
N LEU A 59 8.70 2.93 -0.06
CA LEU A 59 9.31 3.37 -1.33
C LEU A 59 9.05 4.87 -1.59
N ARG A 60 7.84 5.35 -1.30
CA ARG A 60 7.49 6.78 -1.36
C ARG A 60 8.35 7.61 -0.43
N GLY A 61 8.50 7.20 0.83
CA GLY A 61 9.35 7.90 1.80
C GLY A 61 10.84 7.96 1.41
N GLN A 62 11.29 7.12 0.48
CA GLN A 62 12.64 7.16 -0.10
C GLN A 62 12.75 8.02 -1.36
N GLY A 63 11.65 8.59 -1.86
CA GLY A 63 11.60 9.27 -3.16
C GLY A 63 11.77 8.32 -4.36
N ARG A 64 11.56 7.02 -4.17
CA ARG A 64 11.69 6.00 -5.23
C ARG A 64 10.35 5.81 -5.94
N SER A 65 9.85 6.89 -6.53
CA SER A 65 8.51 6.96 -7.13
C SER A 65 8.32 5.97 -8.29
N ASP A 66 9.35 5.73 -9.11
CA ASP A 66 9.31 4.69 -10.15
C ASP A 66 9.14 3.28 -9.60
N ASP A 67 9.76 3.00 -8.44
CA ASP A 67 9.65 1.68 -7.80
C ASP A 67 8.29 1.50 -7.16
N ALA A 68 7.74 2.58 -6.59
CA ALA A 68 6.37 2.62 -6.09
C ALA A 68 5.36 2.36 -7.23
N LEU A 69 5.58 2.94 -8.41
CA LEU A 69 4.74 2.67 -9.59
C LEU A 69 4.84 1.21 -10.03
N ARG A 70 6.05 0.64 -10.07
CA ARG A 70 6.24 -0.79 -10.37
C ARG A 70 5.55 -1.69 -9.35
N LEU A 71 5.57 -1.31 -8.07
CA LEU A 71 4.87 -2.03 -7.01
C LEU A 71 3.35 -1.94 -7.19
N ALA A 72 2.81 -0.77 -7.58
CA ALA A 72 1.39 -0.60 -7.87
C ALA A 72 0.93 -1.49 -9.05
N GLU A 73 1.75 -1.60 -10.11
CA GLU A 73 1.48 -2.49 -11.23
C GLU A 73 1.54 -3.97 -10.82
N ALA A 74 2.45 -4.35 -9.92
CA ALA A 74 2.47 -5.69 -9.34
C ALA A 74 1.23 -5.96 -8.45
N ALA A 75 0.77 -4.96 -7.67
CA ALA A 75 -0.47 -5.06 -6.92
C ALA A 75 -1.68 -5.23 -7.85
N ARG A 76 -1.70 -4.53 -9.00
CA ARG A 76 -2.74 -4.72 -10.03
C ARG A 76 -2.70 -6.13 -10.62
N ALA A 77 -1.53 -6.72 -10.83
CA ALA A 77 -1.42 -8.10 -11.28
C ALA A 77 -1.95 -9.12 -10.25
N GLN A 78 -1.82 -8.83 -8.95
CA GLN A 78 -2.31 -9.69 -7.88
C GLN A 78 -3.81 -9.50 -7.60
N PHE A 79 -4.28 -8.26 -7.52
CA PHE A 79 -5.64 -7.92 -7.08
C PHE A 79 -6.59 -7.54 -8.21
N GLY A 80 -6.10 -7.52 -9.46
CA GLY A 80 -6.83 -6.97 -10.60
C GLY A 80 -6.96 -5.45 -10.55
N ASP A 81 -7.79 -4.92 -11.45
CA ASP A 81 -8.24 -3.53 -11.38
C ASP A 81 -9.21 -3.40 -10.21
N SER A 82 -8.73 -2.80 -9.12
CA SER A 82 -9.46 -2.61 -7.88
C SER A 82 -9.17 -1.21 -7.35
N ALA A 83 -10.04 -0.66 -6.52
CA ALA A 83 -9.80 0.64 -5.91
C ALA A 83 -8.46 0.71 -5.17
N PHE A 84 -8.01 -0.39 -4.56
CA PHE A 84 -6.71 -0.46 -3.89
C PHE A 84 -5.52 -0.35 -4.86
N SER A 85 -5.51 -1.16 -5.93
CA SER A 85 -4.41 -1.14 -6.91
C SER A 85 -4.38 0.18 -7.69
N LEU A 86 -5.55 0.74 -8.01
CA LEU A 86 -5.68 2.05 -8.65
C LEU A 86 -5.27 3.19 -7.70
N ALA A 87 -5.58 3.11 -6.41
CA ALA A 87 -5.12 4.09 -5.43
C ALA A 87 -3.59 4.12 -5.32
N LEU A 88 -2.94 2.96 -5.22
CA LEU A 88 -1.47 2.89 -5.21
C LEU A 88 -0.85 3.46 -6.50
N LYS A 89 -1.47 3.18 -7.65
CA LYS A 89 -1.01 3.73 -8.92
C LYS A 89 -1.17 5.25 -8.97
N GLY A 90 -2.32 5.76 -8.55
CA GLY A 90 -2.62 7.18 -8.46
C GLY A 90 -1.61 7.91 -7.57
N ALA A 91 -1.38 7.40 -6.36
CA ALA A 91 -0.37 7.91 -5.44
C ALA A 91 1.03 7.94 -6.07
N ALA A 92 1.46 6.87 -6.74
CA ALA A 92 2.78 6.84 -7.39
C ALA A 92 2.90 7.85 -8.53
N LEU A 93 1.81 8.09 -9.26
CA LEU A 93 1.76 9.11 -10.31
C LEU A 93 1.84 10.53 -9.75
N ILE A 94 1.26 10.79 -8.57
CA ILE A 94 1.40 12.07 -7.85
C ILE A 94 2.87 12.31 -7.50
N GLU A 95 3.56 11.32 -6.94
CA GLU A 95 4.99 11.40 -6.60
C GLU A 95 5.92 11.53 -7.83
N LEU A 96 5.40 11.24 -9.03
CA LEU A 96 6.06 11.46 -10.32
C LEU A 96 5.63 12.77 -10.99
N GLU A 97 4.86 13.62 -10.30
CA GLU A 97 4.28 14.87 -10.81
C GLU A 97 3.36 14.69 -12.04
N ARG A 98 2.84 13.48 -12.25
CA ARG A 98 1.92 13.13 -13.34
C ARG A 98 0.47 13.31 -12.93
N TYR A 99 0.14 14.49 -12.40
CA TYR A 99 -1.14 14.79 -11.73
C TYR A 99 -2.38 14.50 -12.58
N ARG A 100 -2.36 14.80 -13.88
CA ARG A 100 -3.51 14.51 -14.77
C ARG A 100 -3.82 13.02 -14.90
N GLU A 101 -2.79 12.19 -14.97
CA GLU A 101 -2.94 10.75 -15.04
C GLU A 101 -3.33 10.17 -13.69
N ALA A 102 -2.78 10.73 -12.60
CA ALA A 102 -3.17 10.38 -11.25
C ALA A 102 -4.67 10.64 -11.02
N LEU A 103 -5.16 11.82 -11.40
CA LEU A 103 -6.56 12.21 -11.25
C LEU A 103 -7.49 11.21 -11.96
N GLY A 104 -7.24 10.93 -13.25
CA GLY A 104 -8.07 9.97 -13.99
C GLY A 104 -7.99 8.54 -13.43
N THR A 105 -6.84 8.15 -12.89
CA THR A 105 -6.67 6.83 -12.23
C THR A 105 -7.44 6.76 -10.91
N LEU A 106 -7.41 7.83 -10.12
CA LEU A 106 -8.09 7.91 -8.82
C LEU A 106 -9.61 8.07 -8.98
N GLU A 107 -10.08 8.78 -10.01
CA GLU A 107 -11.49 8.82 -10.37
C GLU A 107 -12.03 7.42 -10.67
N GLN A 108 -11.27 6.61 -11.44
CA GLN A 108 -11.62 5.19 -11.64
C GLN A 108 -11.62 4.42 -10.31
N ALA A 109 -10.67 4.68 -9.42
CA ALA A 109 -10.63 4.02 -8.11
C ALA A 109 -11.89 4.30 -7.28
N VAL A 110 -12.43 5.53 -7.35
CA VAL A 110 -13.72 5.90 -6.71
C VAL A 110 -14.89 5.12 -7.32
N GLU A 111 -14.90 4.89 -8.62
CA GLU A 111 -15.95 4.08 -9.27
C GLU A 111 -15.95 2.62 -8.78
N PHE A 112 -14.78 2.07 -8.44
CA PHE A 112 -14.65 0.71 -7.91
C PHE A 112 -15.04 0.61 -6.43
N ASP A 113 -14.58 1.55 -5.60
CA ASP A 113 -14.89 1.59 -4.17
C ASP A 113 -14.90 3.04 -3.67
N PRO A 114 -16.09 3.67 -3.57
CA PRO A 114 -16.20 5.04 -3.10
C PRO A 114 -15.93 5.19 -1.60
N ASP A 115 -15.93 4.10 -0.83
CA ASP A 115 -15.70 4.12 0.62
C ASP A 115 -14.21 3.94 0.98
N LEU A 116 -13.35 3.68 -0.01
CA LEU A 116 -11.91 3.55 0.22
C LEU A 116 -11.28 4.93 0.50
N ALA A 117 -11.14 5.25 1.78
CA ALA A 117 -10.58 6.52 2.26
C ALA A 117 -9.23 6.90 1.65
N LEU A 118 -8.38 5.92 1.31
CA LEU A 118 -7.10 6.15 0.65
C LEU A 118 -7.27 6.89 -0.68
N VAL A 119 -8.30 6.59 -1.47
CA VAL A 119 -8.54 7.23 -2.77
C VAL A 119 -8.80 8.72 -2.61
N TRP A 120 -9.66 9.10 -1.66
CA TRP A 120 -9.98 10.49 -1.39
C TRP A 120 -8.81 11.27 -0.82
N HIS A 121 -7.97 10.62 -0.01
CA HIS A 121 -6.73 11.21 0.48
C HIS A 121 -5.82 11.60 -0.69
N GLU A 122 -5.56 10.67 -1.61
CA GLU A 122 -4.70 10.89 -2.77
C GLU A 122 -5.32 11.87 -3.78
N LEU A 123 -6.64 11.87 -3.97
CA LEU A 123 -7.34 12.85 -4.82
C LEU A 123 -7.09 14.29 -4.35
N GLY A 124 -7.02 14.52 -3.04
CA GLY A 124 -6.73 15.83 -2.49
C GLY A 124 -5.33 16.36 -2.84
N TYR A 125 -4.38 15.48 -3.15
CA TYR A 125 -3.03 15.87 -3.61
C TYR A 125 -2.93 16.00 -5.14
N ALA A 126 -3.84 15.37 -5.89
CA ALA A 126 -3.85 15.42 -7.34
C ALA A 126 -4.58 16.64 -7.94
N ALA A 127 -5.43 17.30 -7.15
CA ALA A 127 -6.27 18.44 -7.55
C ALA A 127 -5.61 19.80 -7.26
#